data_AF-A0A7S0GQH1-F1
#
_entry.id   AF-A0A7S0GQH1-F1
#
_cell.length_a   1.000
_cell.length_b   1.000
_cell.length_c   1.000
_cell.angle_alpha   90.00
_cell.angle_beta   90.00
_cell.angle_gamma   90.00
#
_symmetry.space_group_name_H-M   'P 1'
#
loop_
_entity.id
_entity.type
_entity.pdbx_description
1 polymer ?
#
loop_
_entity_poly.entity_id
_entity_poly.type
_entity_poly.pdbx_seq_one_letter_code
_entity_poly.pdbx_strand_id
1 'polypeptide(L)'
;MGRSGFSLALLVVALAAWAPHAAGASYGQTVAELGSRSVRVGSADDGVAGAPRRDGTQDDPSATSATAARSLLRMSKKNTNARPDFSKGIYHTKGDVFDEVKAIVAAHPDIMRIDTAQSTRGGYSSELFVVTVELAGLEEDDFGDARASRTDDVDAKQSGEVSGTGAARLSASSHVEKTRVLYNFGEHGRELITVEVAVDLLRALAGGAESAARLAHPDASESTRETARALLATTFKIVPMENVNGRDKVEAGEWCERKNGRGVDCNRNWEVDWGVKAPDYDPSEEYPGTAPFSEPEAFMMKTLLEEFRPHVWVNVHSGMEALFMPFDHKAEEPVGPGADAMKAILHQINAHNCGNRCVVGGGGKGV
;
A
#
# COMPACT_ATOMS: atom_id res chain seq x y z
N MET A 1 7.52 24.30 15.45
CA MET A 1 7.97 22.98 14.98
C MET A 1 6.72 22.24 14.51
N GLY A 2 6.35 22.11 13.25
CA GLY A 2 6.94 22.38 11.95
C GLY A 2 6.21 21.40 11.02
N ARG A 3 5.04 21.83 10.51
CA ARG A 3 4.01 21.01 9.81
C ARG A 3 4.46 20.49 8.43
N SER A 4 5.68 19.98 8.29
CA SER A 4 6.24 19.58 6.98
C SER A 4 6.02 18.11 6.61
N GLY A 5 5.51 17.26 7.51
CA GLY A 5 5.21 15.85 7.21
C GLY A 5 3.81 15.60 6.63
N PHE A 6 2.91 16.58 6.72
CA PHE A 6 1.47 16.41 6.48
C PHE A 6 1.04 16.46 5.00
N SER A 7 1.93 16.86 4.10
CA SER A 7 1.60 17.17 2.70
C SER A 7 1.82 16.00 1.73
N LEU A 8 2.34 14.86 2.21
CA LEU A 8 2.85 13.78 1.36
C LEU A 8 1.77 12.80 0.86
N ALA A 9 0.73 12.53 1.66
CA ALA A 9 -0.21 11.44 1.38
C ALA A 9 -1.30 11.80 0.36
N LEU A 10 -1.82 13.04 0.34
CA LEU A 10 -3.00 13.39 -0.46
C LEU A 10 -2.73 13.85 -1.89
N LEU A 11 -1.49 14.18 -2.25
CA LEU A 11 -1.20 14.74 -3.57
C LEU A 11 -1.16 13.66 -4.68
N VAL A 12 -1.20 12.37 -4.31
CA VAL A 12 -1.45 11.29 -5.28
C VAL A 12 -2.86 11.39 -5.87
N VAL A 13 -3.85 11.90 -5.11
CA VAL A 13 -5.22 12.10 -5.62
C VAL A 13 -5.30 13.23 -6.63
N ALA A 14 -4.65 14.36 -6.35
CA ALA A 14 -4.74 15.56 -7.18
C ALA A 14 -4.14 15.34 -8.58
N LEU A 15 -3.14 14.47 -8.70
CA LEU A 15 -2.43 14.25 -9.97
C LEU A 15 -2.83 12.96 -10.70
N ALA A 16 -3.35 11.94 -10.01
CA ALA A 16 -3.91 10.76 -10.67
C ALA A 16 -5.18 11.08 -11.48
N ALA A 17 -5.95 12.07 -11.04
CA ALA A 17 -7.13 12.58 -11.75
C ALA A 17 -6.78 13.41 -13.01
N TRP A 18 -5.50 13.70 -13.26
CA TRP A 18 -5.01 14.44 -14.44
C TRP A 18 -4.51 13.54 -15.56
N ALA A 19 -4.42 12.22 -15.34
CA ALA A 19 -4.13 11.28 -16.41
C ALA A 19 -5.42 11.04 -17.22
N PRO A 20 -5.51 11.48 -18.50
CA PRO A 20 -6.62 11.06 -19.35
C PRO A 20 -6.69 9.52 -19.36
N HIS A 21 -7.90 8.97 -19.39
CA HIS A 21 -8.18 7.54 -19.58
C HIS A 21 -7.45 7.02 -20.83
N ALA A 22 -6.18 6.65 -20.69
CA ALA A 22 -5.31 6.30 -21.81
C ALA A 22 -4.13 5.43 -21.35
N ALA A 23 -4.35 4.44 -20.49
CA ALA A 23 -3.41 3.33 -20.31
C ALA A 23 -4.02 2.10 -19.61
N GLY A 24 -5.33 1.87 -19.73
CA GLY A 24 -5.95 0.61 -19.31
C GLY A 24 -5.69 -0.50 -20.33
N ALA A 25 -4.44 -0.92 -20.54
CA ALA A 25 -4.16 -2.09 -21.38
C ALA A 25 -2.78 -2.76 -21.22
N SER A 26 -1.71 -2.06 -20.82
CA SER A 26 -0.35 -2.63 -21.03
C SER A 26 0.38 -3.19 -19.81
N TYR A 27 -0.17 -3.11 -18.59
CA TYR A 27 0.52 -3.70 -17.42
C TYR A 27 0.11 -5.16 -17.15
N GLY A 28 -1.07 -5.58 -17.62
CA GLY A 28 -1.58 -6.95 -17.43
C GLY A 28 -1.01 -8.00 -18.39
N GLN A 29 -0.36 -7.59 -19.49
CA GLN A 29 0.16 -8.53 -20.49
C GLN A 29 1.56 -9.06 -20.16
N THR A 30 2.40 -8.30 -19.44
CA THR A 30 3.79 -8.71 -19.16
C THR A 30 3.90 -9.77 -18.04
N VAL A 31 2.91 -9.85 -17.15
CA VAL A 31 2.86 -10.89 -16.09
C VAL A 31 2.28 -12.21 -16.62
N ALA A 32 1.41 -12.15 -17.64
CA ALA A 32 0.80 -13.34 -18.23
C ALA A 32 1.79 -14.23 -19.00
N GLU A 33 2.93 -13.70 -19.46
CA GLU A 33 3.93 -14.47 -20.23
C GLU A 33 4.99 -15.19 -19.36
N LEU A 34 4.99 -15.00 -18.03
CA LEU A 34 5.92 -15.69 -17.11
C LEU A 34 5.30 -16.88 -16.38
N GLY A 35 4.04 -17.22 -16.68
CA GLY A 35 3.37 -18.40 -16.14
C GLY A 35 3.60 -19.66 -16.98
N SER A 36 4.10 -20.72 -16.32
CA SER A 36 4.07 -22.14 -16.69
C SER A 36 5.33 -22.78 -17.32
N ARG A 37 6.33 -23.04 -16.47
CA ARG A 37 7.06 -24.31 -16.51
C ARG A 37 7.25 -24.87 -15.11
N SER A 38 6.34 -25.76 -14.69
CA SER A 38 6.57 -26.65 -13.56
C SER A 38 7.63 -27.68 -13.95
N VAL A 39 8.77 -27.68 -13.26
CA VAL A 39 9.69 -28.82 -13.26
C VAL A 39 9.83 -29.29 -11.82
N ARG A 40 9.26 -30.47 -11.54
CA ARG A 40 9.55 -31.23 -10.32
C ARG A 40 10.93 -31.87 -10.50
N VAL A 41 11.86 -31.65 -9.56
CA VAL A 41 12.97 -32.59 -9.31
C VAL A 41 13.17 -32.70 -7.80
N GLY A 42 13.41 -33.94 -7.38
CA GLY A 42 13.38 -34.42 -6.01
C GLY A 42 14.56 -34.00 -5.13
N SER A 43 14.37 -34.30 -3.86
CA SER A 43 15.33 -34.30 -2.76
C SER A 43 16.65 -35.00 -3.09
N ALA A 44 17.76 -34.36 -2.73
CA ALA A 44 19.03 -35.02 -2.38
C ALA A 44 19.87 -34.08 -1.51
N ASP A 45 20.41 -34.65 -0.43
CA ASP A 45 21.34 -34.07 0.53
C ASP A 45 22.75 -33.83 -0.02
N ASP A 46 23.51 -33.07 0.79
CA ASP A 46 24.97 -32.99 0.93
C ASP A 46 25.82 -32.22 -0.11
N GLY A 47 26.62 -31.27 0.41
CA GLY A 47 27.84 -30.82 -0.25
C GLY A 47 28.31 -29.41 0.07
N VAL A 48 29.00 -29.23 1.20
CA VAL A 48 29.92 -28.11 1.42
C VAL A 48 31.04 -28.15 0.37
N ALA A 49 31.23 -27.08 -0.41
CA ALA A 49 32.46 -26.85 -1.17
C ALA A 49 32.69 -25.34 -1.37
N GLY A 50 33.94 -24.92 -1.13
CA GLY A 50 34.35 -23.53 -0.89
C GLY A 50 34.44 -22.63 -2.13
N ALA A 51 34.30 -21.34 -1.86
CA ALA A 51 34.54 -20.25 -2.79
C ALA A 51 36.04 -20.04 -3.07
N PRO A 52 36.44 -19.64 -4.30
CA PRO A 52 37.74 -19.04 -4.52
C PRO A 52 37.66 -17.52 -4.28
N ARG A 53 38.58 -17.03 -3.43
CA ARG A 53 38.88 -15.60 -3.27
C ARG A 53 39.39 -15.04 -4.60
N ARG A 54 38.90 -13.86 -5.00
CA ARG A 54 39.62 -12.96 -5.88
C ARG A 54 39.79 -11.61 -5.20
N ASP A 55 41.06 -11.35 -4.92
CA ASP A 55 41.65 -10.07 -4.56
C ASP A 55 41.71 -9.19 -5.82
N GLY A 56 41.54 -7.88 -5.68
CA GLY A 56 41.52 -6.96 -6.81
C GLY A 56 40.82 -5.64 -6.51
N THR A 57 41.49 -4.78 -5.76
CA THR A 57 41.19 -3.35 -5.64
C THR A 57 41.33 -2.64 -7.00
N GLN A 58 40.27 -1.97 -7.45
CA GLN A 58 40.38 -0.94 -8.48
C GLN A 58 39.41 0.20 -8.15
N ASP A 59 39.98 1.33 -7.74
CA ASP A 59 39.28 2.56 -7.40
C ASP A 59 38.68 3.19 -8.67
N ASP A 60 37.35 3.29 -8.74
CA ASP A 60 36.63 4.10 -9.72
C ASP A 60 36.27 5.47 -9.10
N PRO A 61 36.80 6.60 -9.63
CA PRO A 61 36.59 7.92 -9.04
C PRO A 61 35.22 8.55 -9.35
N SER A 62 34.28 7.81 -9.93
CA SER A 62 32.91 8.32 -10.21
C SER A 62 31.91 8.16 -9.04
N ALA A 63 32.31 7.52 -7.93
CA ALA A 63 31.45 7.24 -6.77
C ALA A 63 31.25 8.41 -5.78
N THR A 64 31.29 9.67 -6.23
CA THR A 64 31.16 10.85 -5.33
C THR A 64 29.73 11.38 -5.19
N SER A 65 28.76 10.83 -5.92
CA SER A 65 27.35 11.29 -5.87
C SER A 65 26.42 10.43 -5.00
N ALA A 66 26.79 9.19 -4.65
CA ALA A 66 25.92 8.24 -3.95
C ALA A 66 25.93 8.37 -2.41
N THR A 67 26.81 9.20 -1.85
CA THR A 67 26.99 9.30 -0.38
C THR A 67 26.15 10.42 0.26
N ALA A 68 25.41 11.19 -0.54
CA ALA A 68 24.70 12.39 -0.10
C ALA A 68 23.26 12.14 0.40
N ALA A 69 22.65 11.00 0.08
CA ALA A 69 21.30 10.64 0.56
C ALA A 69 21.29 10.04 1.99
N ARG A 70 22.35 10.26 2.78
CA ARG A 70 22.45 9.76 4.16
C ARG A 70 21.74 10.69 5.13
N SER A 71 20.51 10.30 5.47
CA SER A 71 19.81 10.52 6.76
C SER A 71 19.79 11.97 7.28
N LEU A 72 18.61 12.58 7.27
CA LEU A 72 18.33 13.85 7.96
C LEU A 72 18.46 13.78 9.50
N LEU A 73 18.82 12.62 10.04
CA LEU A 73 19.22 12.46 11.43
C LEU A 73 20.73 12.23 11.52
N ARG A 74 21.52 13.24 11.12
CA ARG A 74 22.93 13.35 11.59
C ARG A 74 22.94 13.71 13.08
N MET A 75 22.43 12.82 13.91
CA MET A 75 22.74 12.85 15.34
C MET A 75 24.13 12.26 15.50
N SER A 76 25.07 13.04 16.07
CA SER A 76 26.44 12.60 16.34
C SER A 76 26.53 11.41 17.31
N LYS A 77 25.41 11.06 17.94
CA LYS A 77 25.17 9.82 18.67
C LYS A 77 23.84 9.23 18.21
N LYS A 78 23.84 7.99 17.69
CA LYS A 78 22.60 7.22 17.50
C LYS A 78 21.93 7.10 18.87
N ASN A 79 20.71 7.63 19.01
CA ASN A 79 19.91 7.37 20.21
C ASN A 79 19.31 5.96 20.08
N THR A 80 20.00 4.97 20.63
CA THR A 80 19.55 3.55 20.61
C THR A 80 18.45 3.27 21.64
N ASN A 81 18.01 4.27 22.39
CA ASN A 81 17.00 4.15 23.45
C ASN A 81 15.71 4.91 23.13
N ALA A 82 15.54 5.42 21.89
CA ALA A 82 14.29 6.03 21.48
C ALA A 82 13.18 4.98 21.52
N ARG A 83 12.17 5.22 22.35
CA ARG A 83 10.97 4.38 22.45
C ARG A 83 9.79 5.20 21.95
N PRO A 84 8.82 4.58 21.26
CA PRO A 84 7.58 5.26 20.97
C PRO A 84 6.86 5.66 22.26
N ASP A 85 6.30 6.88 22.27
CA ASP A 85 5.53 7.39 23.41
C ASP A 85 4.04 7.26 23.09
N PHE A 86 3.45 6.14 23.52
CA PHE A 86 2.00 5.93 23.48
C PHE A 86 1.26 6.64 24.62
N SER A 87 1.97 7.01 25.70
CA SER A 87 1.36 7.57 26.91
C SER A 87 0.90 9.02 26.77
N LYS A 88 1.54 9.77 25.87
CA LYS A 88 1.22 11.18 25.61
C LYS A 88 0.42 11.40 24.33
N GLY A 89 -0.05 10.32 23.68
CA GLY A 89 -0.79 10.39 22.42
C GLY A 89 0.05 10.93 21.26
N ILE A 90 1.39 10.74 21.29
CA ILE A 90 2.23 11.06 20.13
C ILE A 90 2.07 9.98 19.05
N TYR A 91 2.10 8.72 19.49
CA TYR A 91 1.65 7.58 18.70
C TYR A 91 0.44 6.96 19.42
N HIS A 92 -0.50 6.44 18.66
CA HIS A 92 -1.66 5.72 19.18
C HIS A 92 -1.37 4.22 19.27
N THR A 93 -1.96 3.52 20.23
CA THR A 93 -1.91 2.04 20.22
C THR A 93 -2.75 1.48 19.07
N LYS A 94 -2.58 0.19 18.74
CA LYS A 94 -3.39 -0.49 17.74
C LYS A 94 -4.88 -0.37 18.06
N GLY A 95 -5.22 -0.54 19.35
CA GLY A 95 -6.58 -0.36 19.86
C GLY A 95 -7.10 1.05 19.59
N ASP A 96 -6.36 2.07 20.04
CA ASP A 96 -6.75 3.47 19.89
C ASP A 96 -6.93 3.87 18.41
N VAL A 97 -6.02 3.41 17.53
CA VAL A 97 -6.12 3.65 16.08
C VAL A 97 -7.43 3.09 15.54
N PHE A 98 -7.75 1.83 15.84
CA PHE A 98 -8.96 1.21 15.29
C PHE A 98 -10.24 1.75 15.93
N ASP A 99 -10.23 2.13 17.20
CA ASP A 99 -11.36 2.80 17.85
C ASP A 99 -11.62 4.16 17.19
N GLU A 100 -10.57 4.92 16.90
CA GLU A 100 -10.70 6.19 16.20
C GLU A 100 -11.15 6.01 14.75
N VAL A 101 -10.55 5.11 13.99
CA VAL A 101 -10.97 4.83 12.59
C VAL A 101 -12.44 4.45 12.55
N LYS A 102 -12.90 3.58 13.46
CA LYS A 102 -14.32 3.21 13.55
C LYS A 102 -15.20 4.39 13.94
N ALA A 103 -14.74 5.25 14.85
CA ALA A 103 -15.49 6.45 15.23
C ALA A 103 -15.62 7.44 14.07
N ILE A 104 -14.56 7.66 13.29
CA ILE A 104 -14.59 8.48 12.07
C ILE A 104 -15.62 7.89 11.09
N VAL A 105 -15.51 6.60 10.77
CA VAL A 105 -16.42 5.97 9.80
C VAL A 105 -17.88 6.01 10.28
N ALA A 106 -18.14 5.73 11.55
CA ALA A 106 -19.49 5.74 12.12
C ALA A 106 -20.13 7.13 12.14
N ALA A 107 -19.33 8.20 12.22
CA ALA A 107 -19.80 9.58 12.16
C ALA A 107 -20.14 10.04 10.72
N HIS A 108 -19.67 9.31 9.70
CA HIS A 108 -19.78 9.68 8.28
C HIS A 108 -20.31 8.52 7.40
N PRO A 109 -21.45 7.90 7.74
CA PRO A 109 -21.94 6.70 7.05
C PRO A 109 -22.41 6.95 5.61
N ASP A 110 -22.61 8.21 5.23
CA ASP A 110 -22.98 8.63 3.88
C ASP A 110 -21.81 8.60 2.88
N ILE A 111 -20.58 8.73 3.38
CA ILE A 111 -19.36 8.81 2.56
C ILE A 111 -18.28 7.78 2.93
N MET A 112 -18.43 7.07 4.06
CA MET A 112 -17.44 6.11 4.56
C MET A 112 -18.06 4.79 5.01
N ARG A 113 -17.38 3.69 4.68
CA ARG A 113 -17.64 2.35 5.24
C ARG A 113 -16.34 1.69 5.62
N ILE A 114 -16.37 0.86 6.67
CA ILE A 114 -15.26 -0.03 7.02
C ILE A 114 -15.67 -1.49 6.81
N ASP A 115 -14.84 -2.23 6.09
CA ASP A 115 -14.94 -3.67 5.88
C ASP A 115 -13.78 -4.36 6.58
N THR A 116 -13.99 -5.58 7.09
CA THR A 116 -12.93 -6.40 7.68
C THR A 116 -12.80 -7.70 6.90
N ALA A 117 -11.61 -7.98 6.40
CA ALA A 117 -11.24 -9.28 5.88
C ALA A 117 -10.45 -10.05 6.94
N GLN A 118 -10.61 -11.36 6.97
CA GLN A 118 -9.83 -12.25 7.81
C GLN A 118 -9.30 -13.39 6.95
N SER A 119 -8.10 -13.86 7.27
CA SER A 119 -7.49 -15.00 6.58
C SER A 119 -6.63 -15.80 7.55
N THR A 120 -6.63 -17.12 7.37
CA THR A 120 -5.75 -18.05 8.10
C THR A 120 -4.93 -18.84 7.08
N ARG A 121 -3.61 -18.81 7.21
CA ARG A 121 -2.69 -19.56 6.33
C ARG A 121 -1.64 -20.26 7.17
N GLY A 122 -1.55 -21.58 7.06
CA GLY A 122 -0.59 -22.37 7.83
C GLY A 122 -0.75 -22.22 9.35
N GLY A 123 -1.99 -22.12 9.85
CA GLY A 123 -2.29 -22.00 11.28
C GLY A 123 -2.07 -20.61 11.90
N TYR A 124 -1.73 -19.61 11.10
CA TYR A 124 -1.58 -18.21 11.52
C TYR A 124 -2.67 -17.36 10.89
N SER A 125 -3.37 -16.57 11.71
CA SER A 125 -4.48 -15.72 11.31
C SER A 125 -4.11 -14.25 11.40
N SER A 126 -4.67 -13.45 10.51
CA SER A 126 -4.57 -11.99 10.57
C SER A 126 -5.85 -11.36 10.04
N GLU A 127 -6.00 -10.05 10.29
CA GLU A 127 -7.16 -9.25 9.90
C GLU A 127 -6.70 -8.06 9.06
N LEU A 128 -7.51 -7.68 8.06
CA LEU A 128 -7.29 -6.51 7.24
C LEU A 128 -8.52 -5.62 7.29
N PHE A 129 -8.37 -4.42 7.84
CA PHE A 129 -9.42 -3.40 7.86
C PHE A 129 -9.28 -2.53 6.61
N VAL A 130 -10.38 -2.33 5.90
CA VAL A 130 -10.42 -1.54 4.66
C VAL A 130 -11.49 -0.48 4.81
N VAL A 131 -11.07 0.78 4.84
CA VAL A 131 -11.99 1.92 4.81
C VAL A 131 -12.23 2.33 3.36
N THR A 132 -13.48 2.22 2.91
CA THR A 132 -13.91 2.76 1.62
C THR A 132 -14.42 4.19 1.84
N VAL A 133 -13.94 5.14 1.03
CA VAL A 133 -14.36 6.55 1.09
C VAL A 133 -14.78 7.04 -0.29
N GLU A 134 -15.97 7.64 -0.38
CA GLU A 134 -16.49 8.29 -1.59
C GLU A 134 -17.11 9.64 -1.21
N LEU A 135 -16.42 10.75 -1.48
CA LEU A 135 -16.84 12.07 -1.00
C LEU A 135 -18.09 12.63 -1.70
N ALA A 136 -18.48 12.04 -2.83
CA ALA A 136 -19.73 12.35 -3.52
C ALA A 136 -20.92 11.51 -3.01
N GLY A 137 -20.71 10.69 -1.98
CA GLY A 137 -21.67 9.71 -1.47
C GLY A 137 -21.30 8.29 -1.89
N LEU A 138 -21.45 7.34 -0.97
CA LEU A 138 -21.29 5.91 -1.25
C LEU A 138 -22.37 5.46 -2.23
N GLU A 139 -21.96 4.79 -3.31
CA GLU A 139 -22.90 4.05 -4.16
C GLU A 139 -23.48 2.84 -3.38
N GLU A 140 -24.78 2.55 -3.57
CA GLU A 140 -25.37 1.31 -3.04
C GLU A 140 -24.64 0.12 -3.68
N ASP A 141 -24.10 -0.79 -2.86
CA ASP A 141 -23.24 -1.86 -3.36
C ASP A 141 -23.95 -2.87 -4.26
N ASP A 142 -23.46 -3.05 -5.48
CA ASP A 142 -23.67 -4.27 -6.27
C ASP A 142 -22.92 -5.49 -5.68
N PHE A 143 -22.12 -5.31 -4.63
CA PHE A 143 -21.24 -6.34 -4.04
C PHE A 143 -21.81 -7.07 -2.82
N GLY A 144 -23.03 -6.76 -2.39
CA GLY A 144 -23.68 -7.35 -1.22
C GLY A 144 -24.00 -8.85 -1.33
N ASP A 145 -23.99 -9.45 -2.53
CA ASP A 145 -24.49 -10.82 -2.74
C ASP A 145 -23.40 -11.90 -2.80
N ALA A 146 -22.12 -11.53 -2.91
CA ALA A 146 -21.04 -12.52 -3.12
C ALA A 146 -20.50 -13.15 -1.81
N ARG A 147 -20.76 -12.56 -0.64
CA ARG A 147 -20.32 -13.10 0.67
C ARG A 147 -21.39 -13.92 1.40
N ALA A 148 -22.65 -13.87 0.97
CA ALA A 148 -23.75 -14.57 1.63
C ALA A 148 -23.98 -16.01 1.12
N SER A 149 -23.31 -16.48 0.05
CA SER A 149 -23.57 -17.82 -0.52
C SER A 149 -22.50 -18.89 -0.30
N ARG A 150 -21.53 -18.67 0.60
CA ARG A 150 -20.57 -19.72 1.02
C ARG A 150 -20.76 -20.15 2.46
N THR A 151 -21.95 -20.63 2.75
CA THR A 151 -22.22 -21.58 3.84
C THR A 151 -23.21 -22.62 3.32
N ASP A 152 -22.72 -23.84 3.15
CA ASP A 152 -23.42 -25.14 3.18
C ASP A 152 -24.82 -25.24 2.55
N ASP A 153 -24.96 -25.96 1.43
CA ASP A 153 -25.60 -27.28 1.46
C ASP A 153 -25.60 -27.99 0.09
N VAL A 154 -25.36 -29.29 0.18
CA VAL A 154 -25.32 -30.27 -0.89
C VAL A 154 -26.73 -30.87 -1.05
N ASP A 155 -27.15 -31.07 -2.30
CA ASP A 155 -28.31 -31.86 -2.75
C ASP A 155 -29.74 -31.36 -2.43
N ALA A 156 -30.39 -30.74 -3.43
CA ALA A 156 -31.77 -31.08 -3.80
C ALA A 156 -32.11 -30.61 -5.23
N LYS A 157 -32.42 -31.57 -6.11
CA LYS A 157 -33.10 -31.37 -7.38
C LYS A 157 -34.54 -30.87 -7.15
N GLN A 158 -34.97 -29.81 -7.84
CA GLN A 158 -36.28 -29.84 -8.51
C GLN A 158 -36.44 -28.78 -9.62
N SER A 159 -37.07 -29.25 -10.70
CA SER A 159 -37.56 -28.54 -11.88
C SER A 159 -38.70 -27.55 -11.58
N GLY A 160 -38.76 -26.44 -12.31
CA GLY A 160 -39.95 -25.59 -12.36
C GLY A 160 -39.75 -24.34 -13.24
N GLU A 161 -40.26 -24.42 -14.47
CA GLU A 161 -40.47 -23.32 -15.40
C GLU A 161 -41.75 -22.57 -14.99
N VAL A 162 -41.76 -21.23 -14.85
CA VAL A 162 -42.90 -20.32 -15.21
C VAL A 162 -42.43 -18.86 -15.32
N SER A 163 -42.68 -18.32 -16.51
CA SER A 163 -42.96 -16.94 -16.95
C SER A 163 -43.26 -15.84 -15.92
N GLY A 164 -42.69 -14.64 -16.13
CA GLY A 164 -43.11 -13.40 -15.47
C GLY A 164 -42.51 -12.15 -16.12
N THR A 165 -43.37 -11.39 -16.81
CA THR A 165 -43.11 -10.13 -17.52
C THR A 165 -42.75 -8.96 -16.61
N GLY A 166 -41.93 -8.01 -17.11
CA GLY A 166 -42.16 -6.58 -16.82
C GLY A 166 -40.95 -5.75 -16.40
N ALA A 167 -40.77 -4.65 -17.13
CA ALA A 167 -39.96 -3.47 -16.81
C ALA A 167 -38.44 -3.63 -16.91
N ALA A 168 -37.94 -3.51 -18.15
CA ALA A 168 -36.63 -2.92 -18.39
C ALA A 168 -36.65 -1.49 -17.82
N ARG A 169 -36.19 -1.32 -16.57
CA ARG A 169 -35.77 -0.02 -16.06
C ARG A 169 -34.48 0.32 -16.80
N LEU A 170 -34.60 1.16 -17.81
CA LEU A 170 -33.50 1.95 -18.33
C LEU A 170 -33.06 2.92 -17.22
N SER A 171 -32.32 2.42 -16.23
CA SER A 171 -31.44 3.26 -15.44
C SER A 171 -30.22 3.50 -16.31
N ALA A 172 -30.30 4.51 -17.18
CA ALA A 172 -29.11 5.15 -17.68
C ALA A 172 -28.54 6.01 -16.54
N SER A 173 -28.07 5.33 -15.49
CA SER A 173 -27.05 5.85 -14.61
C SER A 173 -25.88 6.13 -15.55
N SER A 174 -25.61 7.41 -15.82
CA SER A 174 -24.32 7.80 -16.39
C SER A 174 -23.30 7.51 -15.30
N HIS A 175 -22.87 6.24 -15.17
CA HIS A 175 -21.77 5.85 -14.31
C HIS A 175 -20.54 6.57 -14.84
N VAL A 176 -20.24 7.72 -14.22
CA VAL A 176 -18.95 8.35 -14.39
C VAL A 176 -17.96 7.36 -13.80
N GLU A 177 -17.06 6.84 -14.63
CA GLU A 177 -16.03 5.93 -14.15
C GLU A 177 -15.17 6.68 -13.11
N LYS A 178 -15.33 6.32 -11.83
CA LYS A 178 -14.56 6.91 -10.74
C LYS A 178 -13.11 6.48 -10.82
N THR A 179 -12.21 7.38 -10.46
CA THR A 179 -10.81 7.01 -10.23
C THR A 179 -10.74 6.13 -8.98
N ARG A 180 -10.02 5.01 -9.04
CA ARG A 180 -9.87 4.09 -7.90
C ARG A 180 -8.46 4.21 -7.33
N VAL A 181 -8.33 4.61 -6.06
CA VAL A 181 -7.05 4.78 -5.39
C VAL A 181 -7.01 3.91 -4.14
N LEU A 182 -5.96 3.10 -4.02
CA LEU A 182 -5.68 2.30 -2.83
C LEU A 182 -4.49 2.89 -2.08
N TYR A 183 -4.67 3.18 -0.80
CA TYR A 183 -3.57 3.48 0.12
C TYR A 183 -3.37 2.32 1.09
N ASN A 184 -2.11 1.92 1.26
CA ASN A 184 -1.67 0.91 2.21
C ASN A 184 -0.68 1.52 3.21
N PHE A 185 -0.90 1.25 4.49
CA PHE A 185 -0.10 1.76 5.60
C PHE A 185 0.22 0.65 6.60
N GLY A 186 1.29 0.80 7.38
CA GLY A 186 1.61 -0.12 8.47
C GLY A 186 1.95 -1.54 8.03
N GLU A 187 2.56 -1.73 6.85
CA GLU A 187 3.06 -3.04 6.40
C GLU A 187 4.23 -3.52 7.29
N HIS A 188 5.10 -2.61 7.72
CA HIS A 188 6.14 -2.90 8.71
C HIS A 188 5.73 -2.44 10.11
N GLY A 189 5.81 -3.34 11.10
CA GLY A 189 5.30 -3.10 12.46
C GLY A 189 5.85 -1.83 13.12
N ARG A 190 7.16 -1.60 13.00
CA ARG A 190 7.86 -0.45 13.63
C ARG A 190 7.60 0.91 13.01
N GLU A 191 6.98 0.97 11.83
CA GLU A 191 6.81 2.22 11.08
C GLU A 191 5.56 2.99 11.53
N LEU A 192 5.50 3.30 12.82
CA LEU A 192 4.31 3.82 13.51
C LEU A 192 3.71 5.06 12.85
N ILE A 193 4.57 5.96 12.34
CA ILE A 193 4.15 7.21 11.70
C ILE A 193 3.26 6.99 10.47
N THR A 194 3.42 5.88 9.77
CA THR A 194 2.59 5.57 8.58
C THR A 194 1.13 5.40 8.97
N VAL A 195 0.87 4.77 10.12
CA VAL A 195 -0.47 4.55 10.66
C VAL A 195 -1.09 5.86 11.14
N GLU A 196 -0.31 6.74 11.79
CA GLU A 196 -0.80 8.08 12.17
C GLU A 196 -1.22 8.90 10.95
N VAL A 197 -0.42 8.85 9.88
CA VAL A 197 -0.74 9.51 8.60
C VAL A 197 -2.03 8.95 7.99
N ALA A 198 -2.30 7.65 8.14
CA ALA A 198 -3.55 7.06 7.68
C ALA A 198 -4.78 7.62 8.43
N VAL A 199 -4.68 7.76 9.76
CA VAL A 199 -5.75 8.35 10.58
C VAL A 199 -5.96 9.82 10.21
N ASP A 200 -4.89 10.58 10.03
CA ASP A 200 -4.98 11.99 9.61
C ASP A 200 -5.60 12.17 8.22
N LEU A 201 -5.27 11.27 7.27
CA LEU A 201 -5.91 11.22 5.96
C LEU A 201 -7.42 10.99 6.09
N LEU A 202 -7.83 10.03 6.91
CA LEU A 202 -9.25 9.73 7.15
C LEU A 202 -9.98 10.91 7.79
N ARG A 203 -9.39 11.57 8.80
CA ARG A 203 -9.97 12.78 9.42
C ARG A 203 -10.17 13.90 8.38
N ALA A 204 -9.22 14.07 7.46
CA ALA A 204 -9.30 15.10 6.45
C ALA A 204 -10.41 14.83 5.43
N LEU A 205 -10.52 13.59 4.97
CA LEU A 205 -11.56 13.12 4.08
C LEU A 205 -12.95 13.21 4.74
N ALA A 206 -13.04 12.92 6.03
CA ALA A 206 -14.26 13.07 6.84
C ALA A 206 -14.75 14.52 6.90
N GLY A 207 -13.83 15.49 6.82
CA GLY A 207 -14.16 16.91 6.66
C GLY A 207 -14.68 17.30 5.27
N GLY A 208 -14.77 16.37 4.33
CA GLY A 208 -15.23 16.58 2.96
C GLY A 208 -14.14 17.02 1.97
N ALA A 209 -14.51 17.14 0.69
CA ALA A 209 -13.57 17.36 -0.41
C ALA A 209 -12.75 18.66 -0.27
N GLU A 210 -13.35 19.74 0.22
CA GLU A 210 -12.64 21.01 0.46
C GLU A 210 -11.64 20.90 1.62
N SER A 211 -12.00 20.17 2.68
CA SER A 211 -11.11 19.93 3.82
C SER A 211 -9.89 19.11 3.39
N ALA A 212 -10.12 18.01 2.66
CA ALA A 212 -9.07 17.18 2.12
C ALA A 212 -8.20 17.93 1.10
N ALA A 213 -8.79 18.73 0.20
CA ALA A 213 -8.05 19.52 -0.79
C ALA A 213 -7.11 20.55 -0.15
N ARG A 214 -7.48 21.12 1.01
CA ARG A 214 -6.63 22.07 1.75
C ARG A 214 -5.38 21.43 2.35
N LEU A 215 -5.37 20.10 2.56
CA LEU A 215 -4.14 19.40 2.94
C LEU A 215 -3.12 19.38 1.80
N ALA A 216 -3.58 19.28 0.55
CA ALA A 216 -2.71 19.31 -0.63
C ALA A 216 -2.31 20.74 -1.00
N HIS A 217 -3.24 21.70 -0.87
CA HIS A 217 -3.07 23.09 -1.27
C HIS A 217 -3.68 24.03 -0.21
N PRO A 218 -2.90 24.52 0.76
CA PRO A 218 -3.42 25.27 1.91
C PRO A 218 -3.99 26.66 1.54
N ASP A 219 -3.73 27.15 0.34
CA ASP A 219 -3.97 28.54 -0.04
C ASP A 219 -5.35 28.81 -0.66
N ALA A 220 -6.29 27.85 -0.61
CA ALA A 220 -7.64 27.95 -1.18
C ALA A 220 -7.63 28.43 -2.66
N SER A 221 -6.66 27.95 -3.43
CA SER A 221 -6.38 28.37 -4.80
C SER A 221 -7.29 27.69 -5.81
N GLU A 222 -7.16 28.02 -7.09
CA GLU A 222 -7.79 27.26 -8.18
C GLU A 222 -7.42 25.77 -8.14
N SER A 223 -6.17 25.47 -7.80
CA SER A 223 -5.68 24.11 -7.60
C SER A 223 -6.38 23.39 -6.43
N THR A 224 -6.74 24.10 -5.35
CA THR A 224 -7.58 23.54 -4.27
C THR A 224 -8.95 23.13 -4.81
N ARG A 225 -9.60 23.98 -5.63
CA ARG A 225 -10.93 23.68 -6.21
C ARG A 225 -10.88 22.53 -7.22
N GLU A 226 -9.83 22.46 -8.01
CA GLU A 226 -9.59 21.34 -8.93
C GLU A 226 -9.36 20.03 -8.18
N THR A 227 -8.56 20.07 -7.11
CA THR A 227 -8.33 18.93 -6.22
C THR A 227 -9.63 18.48 -5.55
N ALA A 228 -10.46 19.41 -5.06
CA ALA A 228 -11.76 19.07 -4.49
C ALA A 228 -12.68 18.38 -5.52
N ARG A 229 -12.70 18.85 -6.77
CA ARG A 229 -13.46 18.19 -7.86
C ARG A 229 -12.92 16.79 -8.16
N ALA A 230 -11.61 16.61 -8.23
CA ALA A 230 -10.98 15.32 -8.44
C ALA A 230 -11.30 14.33 -7.30
N LEU A 231 -11.26 14.80 -6.05
CA LEU A 231 -11.61 14.03 -4.87
C LEU A 231 -13.07 13.52 -4.91
N LEU A 232 -14.01 14.32 -5.41
CA LEU A 232 -15.41 13.92 -5.58
C LEU A 232 -15.59 12.83 -6.65
N ALA A 233 -14.68 12.75 -7.63
CA ALA A 233 -14.69 11.73 -8.69
C ALA A 233 -13.80 10.51 -8.39
N THR A 234 -13.47 10.29 -7.11
CA THR A 234 -12.54 9.23 -6.68
C THR A 234 -13.16 8.34 -5.61
N THR A 235 -12.99 7.03 -5.78
CA THR A 235 -13.19 6.02 -4.73
C THR A 235 -11.86 5.70 -4.09
N PHE A 236 -11.77 5.89 -2.78
CA PHE A 236 -10.61 5.48 -1.99
C PHE A 236 -10.88 4.15 -1.31
N LYS A 237 -9.88 3.28 -1.32
CA LYS A 237 -9.71 2.24 -0.30
C LYS A 237 -8.47 2.56 0.51
N ILE A 238 -8.60 2.57 1.82
CA ILE A 238 -7.52 2.89 2.75
C ILE A 238 -7.40 1.74 3.72
N VAL A 239 -6.22 1.10 3.72
CA VAL A 239 -5.82 0.11 4.72
C VAL A 239 -4.98 0.85 5.75
N PRO A 240 -5.53 1.18 6.93
CA PRO A 240 -4.83 2.01 7.91
C PRO A 240 -3.67 1.29 8.59
N MET A 241 -3.71 -0.05 8.62
CA MET A 241 -2.65 -0.90 9.16
C MET A 241 -2.78 -2.32 8.57
N GLU A 242 -1.86 -2.70 7.70
CA GLU A 242 -1.80 -4.04 7.11
C GLU A 242 -1.34 -5.09 8.14
N ASN A 243 -0.25 -4.81 8.86
CA ASN A 243 0.42 -5.78 9.72
C ASN A 243 0.01 -5.61 11.20
N VAL A 244 -1.25 -5.93 11.49
CA VAL A 244 -1.83 -5.79 12.84
C VAL A 244 -1.12 -6.65 13.90
N ASN A 245 -0.62 -7.82 13.51
CA ASN A 245 0.08 -8.74 14.42
C ASN A 245 1.54 -8.35 14.65
N GLY A 246 2.21 -7.75 13.66
CA GLY A 246 3.53 -7.15 13.85
C GLY A 246 3.47 -5.92 14.74
N ARG A 247 2.39 -5.13 14.62
CA ARG A 247 2.10 -4.02 15.54
C ARG A 247 1.96 -4.48 17.00
N ASP A 248 1.33 -5.63 17.25
CA ASP A 248 1.22 -6.18 18.61
C ASP A 248 2.59 -6.45 19.26
N LYS A 249 3.54 -6.99 18.50
CA LYS A 249 4.91 -7.20 19.00
C LYS A 249 5.60 -5.87 19.34
N VAL A 250 5.45 -4.88 18.47
CA VAL A 250 6.00 -3.54 18.72
C VAL A 250 5.43 -2.97 20.00
N GLU A 251 4.12 -3.03 20.20
CA GLU A 251 3.46 -2.53 21.43
C GLU A 251 3.80 -3.36 22.68
N ALA A 252 4.13 -4.64 22.52
CA ALA A 252 4.63 -5.51 23.59
C ALA A 252 6.10 -5.24 23.99
N GLY A 253 6.80 -4.35 23.27
CA GLY A 253 8.14 -3.92 23.61
C GLY A 253 9.23 -4.30 22.60
N GLU A 254 8.87 -5.01 21.53
CA GLU A 254 9.77 -5.28 20.40
C GLU A 254 9.81 -4.08 19.46
N TRP A 255 10.26 -2.91 19.96
CA TRP A 255 10.13 -1.60 19.30
C TRP A 255 10.69 -1.51 17.88
N CYS A 256 11.61 -2.40 17.52
CA CYS A 256 12.25 -2.46 16.21
C CYS A 256 11.71 -3.57 15.31
N GLU A 257 10.68 -4.32 15.73
CA GLU A 257 10.12 -5.40 14.91
C GLU A 257 9.51 -4.85 13.63
N ARG A 258 10.07 -5.33 12.51
CA ARG A 258 9.63 -4.98 11.16
C ARG A 258 8.57 -5.95 10.66
N LYS A 259 8.73 -7.23 10.99
CA LYS A 259 8.02 -8.36 10.40
C LYS A 259 6.63 -8.54 11.03
N ASN A 260 5.87 -9.51 10.54
CA ASN A 260 4.57 -9.85 11.13
C ASN A 260 4.69 -10.66 12.43
N GLY A 261 3.54 -11.04 13.00
CA GLY A 261 3.45 -11.77 14.25
C GLY A 261 4.19 -13.12 14.25
N ARG A 262 4.41 -13.74 13.08
CA ARG A 262 5.18 -14.98 12.95
C ARG A 262 6.56 -14.82 12.32
N GLY A 263 7.02 -13.58 12.16
CA GLY A 263 8.39 -13.28 11.75
C GLY A 263 8.64 -13.32 10.25
N VAL A 264 7.64 -13.07 9.42
CA VAL A 264 7.78 -12.89 7.96
C VAL A 264 7.66 -11.41 7.60
N ASP A 265 8.51 -10.92 6.69
CA ASP A 265 8.39 -9.59 6.12
C ASP A 265 7.29 -9.58 5.04
N CYS A 266 6.18 -8.88 5.30
CA CYS A 266 5.05 -8.77 4.37
C CYS A 266 5.51 -8.21 3.01
N ASN A 267 6.45 -7.26 2.99
CA ASN A 267 6.97 -6.63 1.78
C ASN A 267 8.03 -7.49 1.04
N ARG A 268 8.23 -8.73 1.49
CA ARG A 268 9.02 -9.76 0.82
C ARG A 268 8.19 -10.99 0.48
N ASN A 269 6.90 -11.01 0.84
CA ASN A 269 6.00 -12.15 0.65
C ASN A 269 5.23 -12.12 -0.69
N TRP A 270 5.55 -11.20 -1.60
CA TRP A 270 4.93 -11.08 -2.92
C TRP A 270 5.59 -12.02 -3.95
N GLU A 271 4.88 -12.37 -5.02
CA GLU A 271 5.36 -13.36 -6.01
C GLU A 271 6.47 -12.88 -6.94
N VAL A 272 6.64 -11.56 -7.08
CA VAL A 272 7.62 -10.98 -8.00
C VAL A 272 9.04 -11.23 -7.47
N ASP A 273 9.82 -12.03 -8.21
CA ASP A 273 11.18 -12.45 -7.85
C ASP A 273 11.30 -12.96 -6.40
N TRP A 274 10.27 -13.67 -5.94
CA TRP A 274 10.19 -14.14 -4.57
C TRP A 274 11.40 -15.00 -4.17
N GLY A 275 11.97 -14.69 -3.01
CA GLY A 275 13.12 -15.41 -2.46
C GLY A 275 14.48 -15.04 -3.08
N VAL A 276 14.51 -14.15 -4.07
CA VAL A 276 15.76 -13.55 -4.56
C VAL A 276 16.29 -12.61 -3.49
N LYS A 277 17.57 -12.79 -3.12
CA LYS A 277 18.24 -12.01 -2.07
C LYS A 277 19.12 -10.96 -2.72
N ALA A 278 18.82 -9.69 -2.46
CA ALA A 278 19.69 -8.59 -2.83
C ALA A 278 21.04 -8.66 -2.06
N PRO A 279 22.11 -8.02 -2.55
CA PRO A 279 23.41 -8.04 -1.88
C PRO A 279 23.39 -7.57 -0.41
N ASP A 280 22.45 -6.71 -0.06
CA ASP A 280 22.24 -6.12 1.27
C ASP A 280 21.16 -6.83 2.11
N TYR A 281 20.67 -8.00 1.65
CA TYR A 281 19.65 -8.79 2.32
C TYR A 281 20.00 -9.12 3.79
N ASP A 282 19.10 -8.77 4.70
CA ASP A 282 19.17 -9.09 6.13
C ASP A 282 18.18 -10.22 6.49
N PRO A 283 18.65 -11.46 6.74
CA PRO A 283 17.77 -12.58 7.09
C PRO A 283 16.99 -12.37 8.39
N SER A 284 17.42 -11.48 9.28
CA SER A 284 16.71 -11.19 10.53
C SER A 284 15.51 -10.26 10.33
N GLU A 285 15.48 -9.52 9.22
CA GLU A 285 14.50 -8.47 8.95
C GLU A 285 13.64 -8.76 7.72
N GLU A 286 14.19 -9.49 6.72
CA GLU A 286 13.62 -9.60 5.37
C GLU A 286 13.20 -11.03 5.00
N TYR A 287 12.98 -11.90 5.99
CA TYR A 287 12.55 -13.28 5.72
C TYR A 287 11.25 -13.29 4.88
N PRO A 288 11.26 -13.84 3.65
CA PRO A 288 10.15 -13.70 2.69
C PRO A 288 9.00 -14.69 2.91
N GLY A 289 9.07 -15.52 3.96
CA GLY A 289 8.11 -16.60 4.21
C GLY A 289 8.49 -17.92 3.54
N THR A 290 7.53 -18.83 3.42
CA THR A 290 7.75 -20.19 2.90
C THR A 290 7.37 -20.36 1.42
N ALA A 291 6.54 -19.45 0.90
CA ALA A 291 6.14 -19.32 -0.49
C ALA A 291 5.58 -17.91 -0.72
N PRO A 292 5.43 -17.44 -1.97
CA PRO A 292 4.64 -16.26 -2.27
C PRO A 292 3.25 -16.34 -1.63
N PHE A 293 2.79 -15.24 -1.05
CA PHE A 293 1.51 -15.12 -0.37
C PHE A 293 1.28 -16.21 0.68
N SER A 294 2.35 -16.67 1.35
CA SER A 294 2.23 -17.56 2.51
C SER A 294 1.55 -16.85 3.69
N GLU A 295 1.71 -15.53 3.79
CA GLU A 295 1.15 -14.71 4.87
C GLU A 295 -0.30 -14.31 4.59
N PRO A 296 -1.19 -14.38 5.60
CA PRO A 296 -2.56 -13.91 5.45
C PRO A 296 -2.64 -12.41 5.12
N GLU A 297 -1.73 -11.58 5.63
CA GLU A 297 -1.64 -10.14 5.34
C GLU A 297 -1.47 -9.89 3.83
N ALA A 298 -0.38 -10.39 3.24
CA ALA A 298 -0.08 -10.25 1.82
C ALA A 298 -1.15 -10.90 0.93
N PHE A 299 -1.74 -12.02 1.36
CA PHE A 299 -2.83 -12.67 0.62
C PHE A 299 -4.11 -11.83 0.60
N MET A 300 -4.49 -11.20 1.71
CA MET A 300 -5.65 -10.31 1.75
C MET A 300 -5.41 -9.04 0.92
N MET A 301 -4.21 -8.47 0.97
CA MET A 301 -3.84 -7.33 0.12
C MET A 301 -3.90 -7.66 -1.37
N LYS A 302 -3.38 -8.84 -1.77
CA LYS A 302 -3.52 -9.35 -3.15
C LYS A 302 -4.99 -9.45 -3.56
N THR A 303 -5.82 -10.07 -2.72
CA THR A 303 -7.26 -10.23 -2.98
C THR A 303 -7.94 -8.87 -3.15
N LEU A 304 -7.63 -7.92 -2.27
CA LEU A 304 -8.13 -6.54 -2.34
C LEU A 304 -7.74 -5.85 -3.65
N LEU A 305 -6.48 -5.99 -4.09
CA LEU A 305 -5.98 -5.43 -5.35
C LEU A 305 -6.69 -6.03 -6.58
N GLU A 306 -6.89 -7.35 -6.59
CA GLU A 306 -7.55 -8.05 -7.69
C GLU A 306 -9.04 -7.71 -7.79
N GLU A 307 -9.72 -7.56 -6.65
CA GLU A 307 -11.13 -7.19 -6.59
C GLU A 307 -11.34 -5.70 -6.93
N PHE A 308 -10.57 -4.81 -6.30
CA PHE A 308 -10.74 -3.37 -6.45
C PHE A 308 -10.16 -2.82 -7.75
N ARG A 309 -9.13 -3.47 -8.31
CA ARG A 309 -8.41 -3.05 -9.52
C ARG A 309 -8.08 -1.54 -9.51
N PRO A 310 -7.34 -1.04 -8.51
CA PRO A 310 -7.06 0.38 -8.41
C PRO A 310 -6.30 0.91 -9.63
N HIS A 311 -6.56 2.16 -10.02
CA HIS A 311 -5.72 2.87 -10.99
C HIS A 311 -4.38 3.27 -10.38
N VAL A 312 -4.38 3.58 -9.08
CA VAL A 312 -3.18 3.92 -8.31
C VAL A 312 -3.16 3.17 -6.98
N TRP A 313 -2.03 2.54 -6.68
CA TRP A 313 -1.75 1.95 -5.39
C TRP A 313 -0.52 2.63 -4.78
N VAL A 314 -0.68 3.13 -3.56
CA VAL A 314 0.37 3.77 -2.78
C VAL A 314 0.61 2.94 -1.54
N ASN A 315 1.82 2.40 -1.41
CA ASN A 315 2.28 1.76 -0.18
C ASN A 315 3.20 2.72 0.58
N VAL A 316 2.82 3.10 1.79
CA VAL A 316 3.48 4.17 2.55
C VAL A 316 4.38 3.57 3.63
N HIS A 317 5.66 3.88 3.52
CA HIS A 317 6.70 3.48 4.46
C HIS A 317 7.35 4.69 5.14
N SER A 318 8.22 4.42 6.12
CA SER A 318 9.02 5.45 6.79
C SER A 318 10.49 5.05 6.98
N GLY A 319 11.35 6.05 7.16
CA GLY A 319 12.79 5.87 7.39
C GLY A 319 13.68 6.57 6.36
N MET A 320 13.11 6.97 5.21
CA MET A 320 13.80 7.69 4.15
C MET A 320 12.90 8.78 3.54
N GLU A 321 13.48 9.92 3.13
CA GLU A 321 12.81 10.88 2.24
C GLU A 321 12.94 10.36 0.79
N ALA A 322 12.02 9.49 0.37
CA ALA A 322 12.01 8.90 -0.96
C ALA A 322 10.59 8.70 -1.50
N LEU A 323 10.49 8.72 -2.83
CA LEU A 323 9.30 8.51 -3.63
C LEU A 323 9.64 7.45 -4.67
N PHE A 324 9.32 6.21 -4.35
CA PHE A 324 9.65 5.07 -5.20
C PHE A 324 8.58 4.80 -6.25
N MET A 325 9.05 4.31 -7.38
CA MET A 325 8.26 3.59 -8.37
C MET A 325 8.92 2.23 -8.61
N PRO A 326 8.24 1.29 -9.30
CA PRO A 326 8.90 0.08 -9.73
C PRO A 326 10.14 0.38 -10.60
N PHE A 327 11.08 -0.56 -10.76
CA PHE A 327 11.16 -1.81 -10.01
C PHE A 327 12.08 -1.65 -8.78
N ASP A 328 11.78 -2.42 -7.75
CA ASP A 328 12.65 -2.55 -6.58
C ASP A 328 13.60 -3.76 -6.71
N HIS A 329 13.10 -4.89 -7.24
CA HIS A 329 13.87 -6.13 -7.38
C HIS A 329 15.00 -6.08 -8.44
N LYS A 330 15.06 -5.03 -9.27
CA LYS A 330 16.08 -4.88 -10.32
C LYS A 330 16.43 -3.43 -10.58
N ALA A 331 17.64 -3.21 -11.08
CA ALA A 331 18.21 -1.88 -11.39
C ALA A 331 17.67 -1.29 -12.72
N GLU A 332 16.36 -1.40 -12.95
CA GLU A 332 15.67 -0.91 -14.14
C GLU A 332 14.40 -0.15 -13.75
N GLU A 333 14.06 0.86 -14.55
CA GLU A 333 12.76 1.53 -14.43
C GLU A 333 11.80 0.98 -15.49
N PRO A 334 10.50 0.84 -15.19
CA PRO A 334 9.50 0.50 -16.18
C PRO A 334 9.42 1.62 -17.23
N VAL A 335 8.99 1.26 -18.43
CA VAL A 335 8.84 2.18 -19.56
C VAL A 335 7.39 2.21 -20.02
N GLY A 336 7.01 3.32 -20.67
CA GLY A 336 5.70 3.50 -21.28
C GLY A 336 4.80 4.47 -20.51
N PRO A 337 3.60 4.78 -21.06
CA PRO A 337 2.80 5.92 -20.61
C PRO A 337 2.45 5.92 -19.12
N GLY A 338 2.17 4.74 -18.54
CA GLY A 338 1.89 4.62 -17.10
C GLY A 338 3.12 4.88 -16.22
N ALA A 339 4.30 4.43 -16.64
CA ALA A 339 5.55 4.69 -15.93
C ALA A 339 5.94 6.16 -16.03
N ASP A 340 5.78 6.78 -17.20
CA ASP A 340 6.03 8.19 -17.43
C ASP A 340 5.10 9.07 -16.59
N ALA A 341 3.80 8.74 -16.55
CA ALA A 341 2.83 9.42 -15.71
C ALA A 341 3.17 9.30 -14.22
N MET A 342 3.50 8.09 -13.74
CA MET A 342 3.91 7.86 -12.36
C MET A 342 5.14 8.71 -12.01
N LYS A 343 6.19 8.69 -12.85
CA LYS A 343 7.40 9.46 -12.63
C LYS A 343 7.13 10.97 -12.59
N ALA A 344 6.28 11.47 -13.47
CA ALA A 344 5.86 12.87 -13.48
C ALA A 344 5.12 13.25 -12.18
N ILE A 345 4.19 12.40 -11.72
CA ILE A 345 3.47 12.57 -10.45
C ILE A 345 4.48 12.65 -9.28
N LEU A 346 5.42 11.71 -9.18
CA LEU A 346 6.41 11.70 -8.10
C LEU A 346 7.30 12.95 -8.11
N HIS A 347 7.73 13.43 -9.28
CA HIS A 347 8.50 14.68 -9.38
C HIS A 347 7.69 15.90 -8.93
N GLN A 348 6.41 15.97 -9.28
CA GLN A 348 5.53 17.06 -8.84
C GLN A 348 5.32 17.02 -7.32
N ILE A 349 5.09 15.83 -6.73
CA ILE A 349 5.01 15.66 -5.28
C ILE A 349 6.30 16.10 -4.60
N ASN A 350 7.46 15.70 -5.13
CA ASN A 350 8.78 16.07 -4.59
C ASN A 350 8.99 17.59 -4.59
N ALA A 351 8.66 18.24 -5.72
CA ALA A 351 8.80 19.68 -5.88
C ALA A 351 7.89 20.45 -4.92
N HIS A 352 6.62 20.04 -4.81
CA HIS A 352 5.63 20.74 -3.99
C HIS A 352 5.81 20.51 -2.49
N ASN A 353 6.16 19.28 -2.07
CA ASN A 353 6.08 18.86 -0.67
C ASN A 353 7.44 18.61 -0.02
N CYS A 354 8.42 18.11 -0.77
CA CYS A 354 9.75 17.82 -0.23
C CYS A 354 10.78 18.92 -0.54
N GLY A 355 10.45 19.93 -1.34
CA GLY A 355 11.42 20.91 -1.84
C GLY A 355 12.54 20.28 -2.67
N ASN A 356 12.20 19.25 -3.47
CA ASN A 356 13.13 18.45 -4.27
C ASN A 356 14.17 17.64 -3.46
N ARG A 357 13.95 17.42 -2.16
CA ARG A 357 14.87 16.62 -1.33
C ARG A 357 14.64 15.11 -1.44
N CYS A 358 13.43 14.68 -1.79
CA CYS A 358 13.11 13.26 -1.85
C CYS A 358 13.85 12.61 -3.03
N VAL A 359 14.38 11.41 -2.82
CA VAL A 359 14.88 10.61 -3.95
C VAL A 359 13.69 10.11 -4.77
N VAL A 360 13.78 10.13 -6.10
CA VAL A 360 12.68 9.73 -7.01
C VAL A 360 13.18 8.69 -8.01
N GLY A 361 12.50 7.55 -8.12
CA GLY A 361 12.81 6.54 -9.14
C GLY A 361 12.59 5.09 -8.68
N GLY A 362 13.15 4.15 -9.43
CA GLY A 362 13.16 2.72 -9.09
C GLY A 362 14.00 2.44 -7.84
N GLY A 363 13.45 1.75 -6.84
CA GLY A 363 14.19 1.41 -5.62
C GLY A 363 15.42 0.51 -5.89
N GLY A 364 15.35 -0.35 -6.90
CA GLY A 364 16.43 -1.27 -7.28
C GLY A 364 17.62 -0.62 -7.98
N LYS A 365 17.52 0.66 -8.39
CA LYS A 365 18.65 1.41 -8.96
C LYS A 365 19.64 1.91 -7.92
N GLY A 366 19.47 1.57 -6.64
CA GLY A 366 20.38 1.97 -5.57
C GLY A 366 20.32 3.48 -5.37
N VAL A 367 19.20 3.93 -4.78
CA VAL A 367 19.07 5.30 -4.26
C VAL A 367 20.01 5.60 -3.12
#